data_AF-A0A930MCQ3-F1
#
_entry.id   AF-A0A930MCQ3-F1
#
_cell.length_a   1.000
_cell.length_b   1.000
_cell.length_c   1.000
_cell.angle_alpha   90.00
_cell.angle_beta   90.00
_cell.angle_gamma   90.00
#
_symmetry.space_group_name_H-M   'P 1'
#
loop_
_entity.id
_entity.type
_entity.pdbx_description
1 polymer ?
#
loop_
_entity_poly.entity_id
_entity_poly.type
_entity_poly.pdbx_seq_one_letter_code
_entity_poly.pdbx_strand_id
1 'polypeptide(L)'
;MKKTLVSALATALVVGAASTTFAAANPFSDVPRDHWAYDAVTQLAADGVVEGYGDGTFRGDRNITRYEMAQMVAKAMAKGDMSASDRALVDRLAAEFADELNNLGVRVSNLERNADMVKWNGKIQYQYDSTRYEGQKRTNTNNLKFRLEPTAEINPHWHAVARLDADTDTKADQGKDGKVTLKRAYVQGDYDKFQVRLGKMALSSSEGYQAPGNLILDSAFTGAQLSFGDEFKAKLEAGRLSDDFADTANYQSAQVRYDKNKFMSGVGFYRFGSNDLVAATTNKKERAHIWGVDLGYRFDKNSFLSGAYAHANKLDVASKFKKSYQFTYEYKGADQADKGSWGAYVAYRHLGASSVLGTQDGAMFGSKGIEVGTN
;
A
#
# COMPACT_ATOMS: atom_id res chain seq x y z
N MET A 1 25.35 24.18 -18.95
CA MET A 1 25.33 22.74 -18.59
C MET A 1 26.76 22.28 -18.36
N LYS A 2 27.04 21.57 -17.25
CA LYS A 2 28.39 21.22 -16.80
C LYS A 2 29.01 20.18 -17.74
N LYS A 3 30.21 20.48 -18.28
CA LYS A 3 30.92 19.72 -19.34
C LYS A 3 31.41 18.32 -18.94
N THR A 4 31.04 17.81 -17.77
CA THR A 4 31.56 16.56 -17.21
C THR A 4 30.66 15.35 -17.43
N LEU A 5 29.40 15.54 -17.87
CA LEU A 5 28.45 14.44 -18.12
C LEU A 5 28.61 13.78 -19.50
N VAL A 6 29.01 14.53 -20.52
CA VAL A 6 29.12 14.01 -21.90
C VAL A 6 30.33 13.07 -22.07
N SER A 7 31.41 13.26 -21.32
CA SER A 7 32.64 12.47 -21.47
C SER A 7 32.62 11.12 -20.76
N ALA A 8 31.72 10.91 -19.78
CA ALA A 8 31.59 9.63 -19.07
C ALA A 8 30.60 8.66 -19.75
N LEU A 9 29.78 9.17 -20.66
CA LEU A 9 28.71 8.43 -21.34
C LEU A 9 29.21 7.64 -22.56
N ALA A 10 30.30 8.07 -23.20
CA ALA A 10 30.91 7.34 -24.32
C ALA A 10 31.71 6.11 -23.86
N THR A 11 32.25 6.11 -22.64
CA THR A 11 33.10 5.04 -22.11
C THR A 11 32.34 3.90 -21.43
N ALA A 12 31.08 4.10 -21.06
CA ALA A 12 30.30 3.13 -20.29
C ALA A 12 29.45 2.17 -21.14
N LEU A 13 29.44 2.32 -22.46
CA LEU A 13 28.75 1.43 -23.40
C LEU A 13 29.71 0.35 -23.95
N VAL A 14 30.67 -0.10 -23.15
CA VAL A 14 31.49 -1.29 -23.47
C VAL A 14 30.81 -2.48 -22.81
N VAL A 15 29.97 -3.16 -23.60
CA VAL A 15 29.26 -4.37 -23.20
C VAL A 15 30.29 -5.47 -22.91
N GLY A 16 30.41 -5.84 -21.64
CA GLY A 16 31.14 -7.02 -21.21
C GLY A 16 30.31 -8.27 -21.46
N ALA A 17 30.58 -8.98 -22.54
CA ALA A 17 30.23 -10.39 -22.68
C ALA A 17 31.34 -11.12 -23.44
N ALA A 18 32.14 -11.89 -22.70
CA ALA A 18 33.04 -12.89 -23.25
C ALA A 18 32.19 -13.95 -23.99
N SER A 19 31.96 -13.73 -25.28
CA SER A 19 31.52 -14.77 -26.19
C SER A 19 32.33 -14.62 -27.46
N THR A 20 33.07 -15.66 -27.80
CA THR A 20 33.90 -15.77 -29.00
C THR A 20 32.99 -15.78 -30.23
N THR A 21 32.48 -14.62 -30.61
CA THR A 21 31.87 -14.39 -31.91
C THR A 21 32.94 -13.76 -32.79
N PHE A 22 33.08 -14.26 -34.01
CA PHE A 22 34.06 -13.77 -34.98
C PHE A 22 33.97 -12.24 -35.04
N ALA A 23 35.08 -11.54 -34.74
CA ALA A 23 35.14 -10.09 -34.76
C ALA A 23 34.67 -9.62 -36.14
N ALA A 24 33.45 -9.06 -36.20
CA ALA A 24 32.99 -8.35 -37.37
C ALA A 24 34.04 -7.29 -37.68
N ALA A 25 34.55 -7.28 -38.91
CA ALA A 25 35.53 -6.29 -39.30
C ALA A 25 34.90 -4.90 -39.14
N ASN A 26 35.57 -4.00 -38.43
CA ASN A 26 35.12 -2.62 -38.27
C ASN A 26 34.83 -2.02 -39.66
N PRO A 27 33.59 -1.58 -39.94
CA PRO A 27 33.23 -1.05 -41.25
C PRO A 27 33.78 0.37 -41.50
N PHE A 28 34.40 1.01 -40.50
CA PHE A 28 34.82 2.40 -40.58
C PHE A 28 36.33 2.55 -40.81
N SER A 29 36.69 3.30 -41.86
CA SER A 29 38.07 3.54 -42.29
C SER A 29 38.86 4.50 -41.39
N ASP A 30 38.17 5.35 -40.63
CA ASP A 30 38.72 6.38 -39.74
C ASP A 30 38.82 5.94 -38.27
N VAL A 31 38.55 4.65 -37.99
CA VAL A 31 38.74 4.06 -36.66
C VAL A 31 39.71 2.88 -36.78
N PRO A 32 41.03 3.14 -36.80
CA PRO A 32 42.04 2.09 -36.95
C PRO A 32 42.13 1.20 -35.71
N ARG A 33 42.73 0.00 -35.85
CA ARG A 33 42.77 -1.04 -34.80
C ARG A 33 43.44 -0.63 -33.49
N ASP A 34 44.33 0.35 -33.56
CA ASP A 34 45.03 0.93 -32.41
C ASP A 34 44.26 2.09 -31.76
N HIS A 35 43.09 2.46 -32.28
CA HIS A 35 42.26 3.52 -31.73
C HIS A 35 41.53 3.05 -30.47
N TRP A 36 41.51 3.87 -29.42
CA TRP A 36 40.91 3.53 -28.11
C TRP A 36 39.41 3.16 -28.19
N ALA A 37 38.70 3.69 -29.19
CA ALA A 37 37.28 3.43 -29.41
C ALA A 37 37.00 2.24 -30.34
N TYR A 38 38.03 1.58 -30.87
CA TYR A 38 37.88 0.55 -31.91
C TYR A 38 36.89 -0.54 -31.50
N ASP A 39 37.09 -1.15 -30.32
CA ASP A 39 36.24 -2.25 -29.85
C ASP A 39 34.79 -1.80 -29.62
N ALA A 40 34.61 -0.63 -29.00
CA ALA A 40 33.28 -0.09 -28.69
C ALA A 40 32.50 0.27 -29.97
N VAL A 41 33.14 0.98 -30.90
CA VAL A 41 32.50 1.38 -32.17
C VAL A 41 32.21 0.17 -33.04
N THR A 42 33.13 -0.80 -33.09
CA THR A 42 32.93 -2.05 -33.83
C THR A 42 31.73 -2.84 -33.29
N GLN A 43 31.63 -2.96 -31.95
CA GLN A 43 30.51 -3.64 -31.31
C GLN A 43 29.19 -2.92 -31.57
N LEU A 44 29.15 -1.58 -31.45
CA LEU A 44 27.94 -0.80 -31.69
C LEU A 44 27.50 -0.80 -33.15
N ALA A 45 28.45 -0.89 -34.08
CA ALA A 45 28.15 -1.05 -35.50
C ALA A 45 27.60 -2.45 -35.80
N ALA A 46 28.20 -3.50 -35.23
CA ALA A 46 27.70 -4.86 -35.34
C ALA A 46 26.28 -5.01 -34.73
N ASP A 47 26.02 -4.29 -33.65
CA ASP A 47 24.72 -4.23 -32.98
C ASP A 47 23.71 -3.32 -33.71
N GLY A 48 24.10 -2.67 -34.82
CA GLY A 48 23.25 -1.77 -35.60
C GLY A 48 22.88 -0.47 -34.88
N VAL A 49 23.51 -0.15 -33.75
CA VAL A 49 23.29 1.09 -32.99
C VAL A 49 23.94 2.29 -33.69
N VAL A 50 25.04 2.05 -34.41
CA VAL A 50 25.80 3.05 -35.16
C VAL A 50 25.92 2.61 -36.62
N GLU A 51 25.60 3.50 -37.57
CA GLU A 51 25.65 3.20 -39.02
C GLU A 51 26.72 4.00 -39.80
N GLY A 52 27.47 4.90 -39.13
CA GLY A 52 28.46 5.76 -39.76
C GLY A 52 27.89 6.59 -40.93
N TYR A 53 28.76 6.98 -41.85
CA TYR A 53 28.43 7.79 -43.03
C TYR A 53 28.58 6.97 -44.31
N GLY A 54 27.88 7.35 -45.38
CA GLY A 54 27.86 6.63 -46.65
C GLY A 54 29.21 6.54 -47.39
N ASP A 55 30.25 7.17 -46.87
CA ASP A 55 31.64 7.09 -47.33
C ASP A 55 32.49 6.08 -46.54
N GLY A 56 31.90 5.33 -45.61
CA GLY A 56 32.61 4.34 -44.79
C GLY A 56 33.42 4.96 -43.64
N THR A 57 32.99 6.12 -43.13
CA THR A 57 33.60 6.79 -41.95
C THR A 57 32.64 6.81 -40.76
N PHE A 58 33.15 6.87 -39.53
CA PHE A 58 32.39 7.04 -38.28
C PHE A 58 32.34 8.51 -37.83
N ARG A 59 33.39 9.28 -38.08
CA ARG A 59 33.59 10.69 -37.72
C ARG A 59 33.40 10.98 -36.23
N GLY A 60 34.05 10.19 -35.37
CA GLY A 60 33.90 10.26 -33.92
C GLY A 60 34.27 11.60 -33.27
N ASP A 61 35.10 12.41 -33.93
CA ASP A 61 35.50 13.75 -33.44
C ASP A 61 34.45 14.84 -33.71
N ARG A 62 33.41 14.54 -34.49
CA ARG A 62 32.34 15.50 -34.80
C ARG A 62 31.34 15.55 -33.65
N ASN A 63 30.93 16.76 -33.27
CA ASN A 63 29.79 16.94 -32.39
C ASN A 63 28.51 16.34 -33.01
N ILE A 64 27.89 15.43 -32.29
CA ILE A 64 26.57 14.87 -32.64
C ILE A 64 25.45 15.78 -32.12
N THR A 65 24.36 15.82 -32.87
CA THR A 65 23.12 16.50 -32.48
C THR A 65 22.33 15.64 -31.48
N ARG A 66 21.44 16.28 -30.71
CA ARG A 66 20.52 15.57 -29.80
C ARG A 66 19.64 14.56 -30.55
N TYR A 67 19.28 14.87 -31.80
CA TYR A 67 18.49 13.97 -32.65
C TYR A 67 19.28 12.74 -33.09
N GLU A 68 20.54 12.91 -33.53
CA GLU A 68 21.43 11.79 -33.86
C GLU A 68 21.67 10.89 -32.63
N MET A 69 21.83 11.47 -31.44
CA MET A 69 21.92 10.70 -30.19
C MET A 69 20.61 9.95 -29.89
N ALA A 70 19.45 10.59 -30.06
CA ALA A 70 18.15 9.94 -29.86
C ALA A 70 17.93 8.76 -30.82
N GLN A 71 18.39 8.86 -32.08
CA GLN A 71 18.36 7.74 -33.02
C GLN A 71 19.21 6.56 -32.55
N MET A 72 20.41 6.81 -31.99
CA MET A 72 21.23 5.75 -31.41
C MET A 72 20.53 5.09 -30.21
N VAL A 73 19.91 5.89 -29.32
CA VAL A 73 19.15 5.38 -28.17
C VAL A 73 17.95 4.55 -28.63
N ALA A 74 17.20 5.00 -29.64
CA ALA A 74 16.08 4.26 -30.22
C ALA A 74 16.49 2.88 -30.71
N LYS A 75 17.61 2.78 -31.42
CA LYS A 75 18.13 1.51 -31.93
C LYS A 75 18.63 0.60 -30.79
N ALA A 76 19.26 1.17 -29.77
CA ALA A 76 19.65 0.42 -28.58
C ALA A 76 18.43 -0.13 -27.83
N MET A 77 17.34 0.63 -27.72
CA MET A 77 16.09 0.18 -27.08
C MET A 77 15.41 -0.99 -27.82
N ALA A 78 15.59 -1.09 -29.14
CA ALA A 78 15.02 -2.17 -29.94
C ALA A 78 15.73 -3.53 -29.72
N LYS A 79 16.87 -3.55 -29.01
CA LYS A 79 17.64 -4.76 -28.76
C LYS A 79 17.05 -5.56 -27.60
N GLY A 80 16.58 -6.79 -27.87
CA GLY A 80 15.95 -7.65 -26.86
C GLY A 80 16.93 -8.33 -25.89
N ASP A 81 18.17 -8.55 -26.33
CA ASP A 81 19.19 -9.32 -25.60
C ASP A 81 20.29 -8.41 -25.06
N MET A 82 20.10 -7.94 -23.82
CA MET A 82 21.04 -7.08 -23.10
C MET A 82 21.02 -7.43 -21.61
N SER A 83 22.16 -7.20 -20.93
CA SER A 83 22.24 -7.40 -19.48
C SER A 83 21.32 -6.44 -18.73
N ALA A 84 20.92 -6.79 -17.50
CA ALA A 84 20.06 -5.93 -16.69
C ALA A 84 20.68 -4.55 -16.40
N SER A 85 22.01 -4.47 -16.26
CA SER A 85 22.73 -3.21 -16.08
C SER A 85 22.71 -2.33 -17.32
N ASP A 86 22.85 -2.92 -18.51
CA ASP A 86 22.85 -2.19 -19.78
C ASP A 86 21.44 -1.67 -20.10
N ARG A 87 20.42 -2.48 -19.81
CA ARG A 87 19.02 -2.07 -19.91
C ARG A 87 18.71 -0.86 -19.04
N ALA A 88 19.18 -0.85 -17.80
CA ALA A 88 19.01 0.29 -16.89
C ALA A 88 19.77 1.55 -17.35
N LEU A 89 20.83 1.42 -18.14
CA LEU A 89 21.54 2.56 -18.73
C LEU A 89 20.77 3.11 -19.94
N VAL A 90 20.33 2.23 -20.84
CA VAL A 90 19.51 2.58 -22.00
C VAL A 90 18.20 3.22 -21.57
N ASP A 91 17.56 2.71 -20.52
CA ASP A 91 16.34 3.29 -19.94
C ASP A 91 16.54 4.72 -19.41
N ARG A 92 17.69 5.00 -18.79
CA ARG A 92 18.05 6.35 -18.33
C ARG A 92 18.30 7.29 -19.50
N LEU A 93 18.97 6.82 -20.55
CA LEU A 93 19.19 7.57 -21.79
C LEU A 93 17.86 7.86 -22.50
N ALA A 94 16.97 6.87 -22.59
CA ALA A 94 15.66 7.04 -23.18
C ALA A 94 14.82 8.09 -22.45
N ALA A 95 14.96 8.19 -21.12
CA ALA A 95 14.32 9.25 -20.34
C ALA A 95 14.88 10.66 -20.62
N GLU A 96 16.20 10.79 -20.87
CA GLU A 96 16.85 12.09 -21.17
C GLU A 96 16.55 12.60 -22.59
N PHE A 97 16.32 11.70 -23.55
CA PHE A 97 16.00 11.99 -24.96
C PHE A 97 14.53 11.74 -25.31
N ALA A 98 13.69 11.77 -24.29
CA ALA A 98 12.26 11.64 -24.33
C ALA A 98 11.54 12.28 -25.53
N ASP A 99 11.70 13.60 -25.64
CA ASP A 99 10.98 14.43 -26.59
C ASP A 99 11.45 14.12 -28.01
N GLU A 100 12.75 13.91 -28.18
CA GLU A 100 13.34 13.50 -29.45
C GLU A 100 12.89 12.10 -29.88
N LEU A 101 12.78 11.14 -28.93
CA LEU A 101 12.31 9.78 -29.20
C LEU A 101 10.82 9.75 -29.57
N ASN A 102 9.99 10.56 -28.92
CA ASN A 102 8.58 10.71 -29.30
C ASN A 102 8.43 11.26 -30.72
N ASN A 103 9.24 12.24 -31.10
CA ASN A 103 9.29 12.76 -32.47
C ASN A 103 9.79 11.72 -33.49
N LEU A 104 10.57 10.73 -33.06
CA LEU A 104 10.99 9.57 -33.85
C LEU A 104 9.93 8.45 -33.90
N GLY A 105 8.78 8.61 -33.24
CA GLY A 105 7.73 7.58 -33.14
C GLY A 105 8.09 6.42 -32.20
N VAL A 106 9.15 6.56 -31.41
CA VAL A 106 9.59 5.58 -30.43
C VAL A 106 8.87 5.84 -29.12
N ARG A 107 8.01 4.90 -28.71
CA ARG A 107 7.34 4.98 -27.42
C ARG A 107 8.33 4.70 -26.30
N VAL A 108 8.64 5.72 -25.52
CA VAL A 108 9.39 5.57 -24.28
C VAL A 108 8.38 5.42 -23.14
N SER A 109 8.12 4.17 -22.75
CA SER A 109 7.27 3.84 -21.59
C SER A 109 7.78 4.44 -20.26
N ASN A 110 8.99 5.01 -20.24
CA ASN A 110 9.61 5.60 -19.05
C ASN A 110 9.34 7.11 -18.88
N LEU A 111 8.75 7.82 -19.86
CA LEU A 111 8.27 9.19 -19.62
C LEU A 111 6.97 9.24 -18.83
N GLU A 112 6.21 8.16 -18.84
CA GLU A 112 5.02 7.99 -18.02
C GLU A 112 5.42 7.72 -16.54
N ARG A 113 6.60 7.16 -16.28
CA ARG A 113 7.07 6.84 -14.90
C ARG A 113 7.26 8.05 -13.99
N ASN A 114 7.65 9.22 -14.49
CA ASN A 114 7.90 10.37 -13.59
C ASN A 114 6.61 11.06 -13.09
N ALA A 115 5.51 10.94 -13.83
CA ALA A 115 4.20 11.47 -13.43
C ALA A 115 3.31 10.41 -12.76
N ASP A 116 3.51 9.12 -13.06
CA ASP A 116 2.69 8.02 -12.54
C ASP A 116 3.17 7.38 -11.24
N MET A 117 4.36 7.76 -10.73
CA MET A 117 4.86 7.25 -9.45
C MET A 117 4.00 7.69 -8.27
N VAL A 118 3.29 8.83 -8.33
CA VAL A 118 2.47 9.33 -7.21
C VAL A 118 1.00 9.42 -7.62
N LYS A 119 0.16 8.62 -6.99
CA LYS A 119 -1.30 8.67 -7.16
C LYS A 119 -1.92 9.42 -5.99
N TRP A 120 -2.66 10.48 -6.28
CA TRP A 120 -3.41 11.24 -5.29
C TRP A 120 -4.85 10.74 -5.26
N ASN A 121 -5.21 10.03 -4.19
CA ASN A 121 -6.59 9.64 -3.93
C ASN A 121 -7.14 10.47 -2.78
N GLY A 122 -8.46 10.46 -2.61
CA GLY A 122 -9.09 11.19 -1.52
C GLY A 122 -10.60 11.14 -1.60
N LYS A 123 -11.24 11.78 -0.63
CA LYS A 123 -12.69 11.98 -0.64
C LYS A 123 -13.09 13.20 0.16
N ILE A 124 -14.24 13.76 -0.21
CA ILE A 124 -15.00 14.67 0.64
C ILE A 124 -16.21 13.90 1.13
N GLN A 125 -16.42 13.90 2.44
CA GLN A 125 -17.51 13.17 3.09
C GLN A 125 -18.25 14.10 4.04
N TYR A 126 -19.55 14.25 3.84
CA TYR A 126 -20.44 14.86 4.84
C TYR A 126 -21.08 13.74 5.68
N GLN A 127 -21.03 13.89 7.00
CA GLN A 127 -21.59 12.94 7.96
C GLN A 127 -22.50 13.68 8.94
N TYR A 128 -23.71 13.14 9.12
CA TYR A 128 -24.67 13.58 10.12
C TYR A 128 -24.97 12.43 11.07
N ASP A 129 -24.76 12.65 12.37
CA ASP A 129 -25.10 11.67 13.40
C ASP A 129 -26.18 12.25 14.31
N SER A 130 -27.15 11.42 14.71
CA SER A 130 -28.21 11.77 15.64
C SER A 130 -28.33 10.71 16.71
N THR A 131 -27.89 11.04 17.92
CA THR A 131 -27.78 10.09 19.03
C THR A 131 -28.67 10.51 20.17
N ARG A 132 -29.40 9.55 20.76
CA ARG A 132 -30.21 9.77 21.95
C ARG A 132 -29.99 8.64 22.94
N TYR A 133 -29.27 8.94 24.01
CA TYR A 133 -29.12 8.02 25.14
C TYR A 133 -30.38 7.98 25.99
N GLU A 134 -30.61 6.85 26.66
CA GLU A 134 -31.72 6.70 27.59
C GLU A 134 -31.65 7.77 28.69
N GLY A 135 -32.78 8.43 28.97
CA GLY A 135 -32.85 9.52 29.94
C GLY A 135 -32.14 10.82 29.53
N GLN A 136 -31.51 10.90 28.36
CA GLN A 136 -30.82 12.10 27.88
C GLN A 136 -31.50 12.75 26.69
N LYS A 137 -31.18 14.04 26.47
CA LYS A 137 -31.62 14.77 25.28
C LYS A 137 -30.86 14.25 24.05
N ARG A 138 -31.51 14.39 22.89
CA ARG A 138 -30.90 14.08 21.60
C ARG A 138 -29.77 15.06 21.30
N THR A 139 -28.66 14.53 20.79
CA THR A 139 -27.50 15.29 20.31
C THR A 139 -27.32 15.01 18.82
N ASN A 140 -27.03 16.06 18.06
CA ASN A 140 -26.79 15.96 16.62
C ASN A 140 -25.42 16.56 16.28
N THR A 141 -24.67 15.89 15.42
CA THR A 141 -23.36 16.32 14.90
C THR A 141 -23.41 16.43 13.38
N ASN A 142 -22.72 17.43 12.82
CA ASN A 142 -22.58 17.62 11.38
C ASN A 142 -21.11 17.83 11.05
N ASN A 143 -20.49 16.87 10.37
CA ASN A 143 -19.07 16.88 10.11
C ASN A 143 -18.79 16.79 8.60
N LEU A 144 -18.00 17.74 8.09
CA LEU A 144 -17.43 17.67 6.76
C LEU A 144 -15.98 17.21 6.88
N LYS A 145 -15.65 16.09 6.24
CA LYS A 145 -14.32 15.50 6.22
C LYS A 145 -13.71 15.65 4.84
N PHE A 146 -12.55 16.27 4.77
CA PHE A 146 -11.64 16.19 3.63
C PHE A 146 -10.56 15.15 3.93
N ARG A 147 -10.41 14.18 3.04
CA ARG A 147 -9.39 13.13 3.13
C ARG A 147 -8.49 13.16 1.91
N LEU A 148 -7.19 13.07 2.14
CA LEU A 148 -6.17 12.89 1.13
C LEU A 148 -5.35 11.62 1.41
N GLU A 149 -5.25 10.74 0.42
CA GLU A 149 -4.61 9.43 0.48
C GLU A 149 -3.61 9.26 -0.68
N PRO A 150 -2.43 9.91 -0.63
CA PRO A 150 -1.41 9.71 -1.64
C PRO A 150 -0.73 8.36 -1.49
N THR A 151 -0.40 7.75 -2.63
CA THR A 151 0.47 6.57 -2.72
C THR A 151 1.61 6.87 -3.66
N ALA A 152 2.84 6.55 -3.27
CA ALA A 152 4.03 6.78 -4.08
C ALA A 152 4.79 5.46 -4.30
N GLU A 153 5.10 5.11 -5.55
CA GLU A 153 6.02 4.02 -5.88
C GLU A 153 7.46 4.46 -5.59
N ILE A 154 8.18 3.66 -4.80
CA ILE A 154 9.61 3.86 -4.53
C ILE A 154 10.43 3.02 -5.52
N ASN A 155 9.99 1.78 -5.75
CA ASN A 155 10.49 0.84 -6.76
C ASN A 155 9.42 -0.25 -7.00
N PRO A 156 9.62 -1.22 -7.91
CA PRO A 156 8.60 -2.22 -8.23
C PRO A 156 8.11 -3.10 -7.07
N HIS A 157 8.84 -3.15 -5.96
CA HIS A 157 8.47 -3.93 -4.77
C HIS A 157 7.99 -3.04 -3.62
N TRP A 158 8.32 -1.75 -3.60
CA TRP A 158 8.10 -0.87 -2.46
C TRP A 158 7.30 0.37 -2.83
N HIS A 159 6.30 0.67 -2.01
CA HIS A 159 5.49 1.88 -2.11
C HIS A 159 5.25 2.52 -0.75
N ALA A 160 5.19 3.85 -0.74
CA ALA A 160 4.76 4.64 0.39
C ALA A 160 3.26 4.93 0.31
N VAL A 161 2.59 4.90 1.46
CA VAL A 161 1.17 5.22 1.61
C VAL A 161 1.00 6.20 2.75
N ALA A 162 0.24 7.27 2.53
CA ALA A 162 -0.17 8.18 3.59
C ALA A 162 -1.68 8.42 3.58
N ARG A 163 -2.20 8.92 4.71
CA ARG A 163 -3.57 9.43 4.83
C ARG A 163 -3.61 10.62 5.77
N LEU A 164 -4.13 11.72 5.28
CA LEU A 164 -4.43 12.94 6.02
C LEU A 164 -5.95 13.12 6.06
N ASP A 165 -6.49 13.34 7.26
CA ASP A 165 -7.89 13.72 7.45
C ASP A 165 -7.95 15.14 8.05
N ALA A 166 -8.81 15.98 7.49
CA ALA A 166 -9.18 17.28 8.04
C ALA A 166 -10.70 17.30 8.26
N ASP A 167 -11.12 17.56 9.49
CA ASP A 167 -12.52 17.53 9.90
C ASP A 167 -13.03 18.96 10.21
N THR A 168 -14.20 19.31 9.72
CA THR A 168 -14.86 20.60 9.91
C THR A 168 -16.23 20.39 10.55
N ASP A 169 -16.47 21.06 11.67
CA ASP A 169 -17.81 21.15 12.26
C ASP A 169 -18.60 22.20 11.49
N THR A 170 -19.48 21.73 10.61
CA THR A 170 -20.34 22.58 9.76
C THR A 170 -21.44 23.29 10.53
N LYS A 171 -21.67 22.96 11.81
CA LYS A 171 -22.61 23.71 12.65
C LYS A 171 -21.96 24.98 13.21
N ALA A 172 -20.65 24.94 13.44
CA ALA A 172 -19.88 26.05 14.00
C ALA A 172 -19.06 26.81 12.94
N ASP A 173 -19.09 26.36 11.68
CA ASP A 173 -18.27 26.85 10.57
C ASP A 173 -16.78 26.92 10.89
N GLN A 174 -16.28 25.94 11.65
CA GLN A 174 -14.90 25.88 12.13
C GLN A 174 -14.31 24.48 11.95
N GLY A 175 -12.97 24.42 11.77
CA GLY A 175 -12.25 23.16 11.88
C GLY A 175 -12.55 22.53 13.24
N LYS A 176 -12.97 21.25 13.27
CA LYS A 176 -13.46 20.59 14.49
C LYS A 176 -12.47 20.69 15.65
N ASP A 177 -11.17 20.66 15.34
CA ASP A 177 -10.05 20.92 16.24
C ASP A 177 -8.98 21.84 15.63
N GLY A 178 -9.23 22.37 14.43
CA GLY A 178 -8.29 23.20 13.66
C GLY A 178 -7.05 22.45 13.15
N LYS A 179 -7.04 21.10 13.16
CA LYS A 179 -5.85 20.30 12.80
C LYS A 179 -6.08 19.45 11.56
N VAL A 180 -4.98 19.13 10.88
CA VAL A 180 -4.89 18.04 9.92
C VAL A 180 -4.26 16.85 10.62
N THR A 181 -4.96 15.72 10.67
CA THR A 181 -4.50 14.52 11.38
C THR A 181 -3.86 13.53 10.41
N LEU A 182 -2.61 13.13 10.68
CA LEU A 182 -1.95 12.01 10.01
C LEU A 182 -2.50 10.68 10.52
N LYS A 183 -3.38 10.04 9.74
CA LYS A 183 -3.99 8.75 10.07
C LYS A 183 -3.10 7.57 9.66
N ARG A 184 -2.40 7.68 8.53
CA ARG A 184 -1.48 6.64 8.02
C ARG A 184 -0.23 7.30 7.43
N ALA A 185 0.92 6.65 7.63
CA ALA A 185 2.19 6.94 6.99
C ALA A 185 3.08 5.70 7.13
N TYR A 186 3.11 4.87 6.09
CA TYR A 186 3.89 3.64 6.10
C TYR A 186 4.44 3.33 4.72
N VAL A 187 5.48 2.50 4.69
CA VAL A 187 5.97 1.85 3.47
C VAL A 187 5.51 0.40 3.46
N GLN A 188 5.16 -0.10 2.28
CA GLN A 188 4.78 -1.48 2.06
C GLN A 188 5.72 -2.09 1.03
N GLY A 189 6.20 -3.29 1.34
CA GLY A 189 7.00 -4.14 0.46
C GLY A 189 6.17 -5.35 0.05
N ASP A 190 5.90 -5.50 -1.24
CA ASP A 190 5.16 -6.63 -1.80
C ASP A 190 6.13 -7.62 -2.46
N TYR A 191 6.09 -8.87 -1.99
CA TYR A 191 6.86 -9.99 -2.52
C TYR A 191 5.93 -11.16 -2.82
N ASP A 192 6.34 -12.07 -3.70
CA ASP A 192 5.51 -13.20 -4.17
C ASP A 192 4.86 -14.02 -3.05
N LYS A 193 5.53 -14.16 -1.90
CA LYS A 193 5.08 -15.03 -0.79
C LYS A 193 4.62 -14.26 0.44
N PHE A 194 4.96 -12.98 0.54
CA PHE A 194 4.69 -12.21 1.75
C PHE A 194 4.67 -10.71 1.47
N GLN A 195 4.00 -9.98 2.35
CA GLN A 195 3.96 -8.53 2.38
C GLN A 195 4.52 -8.03 3.71
N VAL A 196 5.29 -6.94 3.65
CA VAL A 196 5.78 -6.22 4.81
C VAL A 196 5.17 -4.82 4.81
N ARG A 197 4.76 -4.33 5.98
CA ARG A 197 4.46 -2.89 6.17
C ARG A 197 5.22 -2.35 7.37
N LEU A 198 5.74 -1.14 7.25
CA LEU A 198 6.49 -0.45 8.31
C LEU A 198 6.02 1.00 8.44
N GLY A 199 5.61 1.42 9.63
CA GLY A 199 5.18 2.79 9.92
C GLY A 199 3.85 2.86 10.67
N LYS A 200 3.15 3.99 10.54
CA LYS A 200 1.80 4.19 11.09
C LYS A 200 0.75 3.67 10.12
N MET A 201 0.04 2.60 10.47
CA MET A 201 -0.92 1.93 9.59
C MET A 201 -2.20 1.56 10.32
N ALA A 202 -3.20 1.10 9.56
CA ALA A 202 -4.46 0.65 10.15
C ALA A 202 -4.23 -0.60 11.00
N LEU A 203 -4.94 -0.66 12.13
CA LEU A 203 -5.00 -1.80 13.01
C LEU A 203 -6.40 -2.42 12.90
N SER A 204 -6.46 -3.69 12.50
CA SER A 204 -7.73 -4.41 12.31
C SER A 204 -7.60 -5.87 12.76
N SER A 205 -8.59 -6.33 13.51
CA SER A 205 -8.78 -7.73 13.92
C SER A 205 -9.32 -8.63 12.79
N SER A 206 -9.23 -9.96 12.98
CA SER A 206 -9.40 -10.95 11.89
C SER A 206 -10.80 -10.94 11.27
N GLU A 207 -11.80 -10.63 12.09
CA GLU A 207 -13.22 -10.59 11.76
C GLU A 207 -13.65 -9.34 10.98
N GLY A 208 -12.74 -8.37 10.77
CA GLY A 208 -13.00 -7.07 10.14
C GLY A 208 -13.25 -7.08 8.63
N TYR A 209 -13.79 -8.17 8.08
CA TYR A 209 -14.06 -8.24 6.64
C TYR A 209 -15.37 -7.60 6.20
N GLN A 210 -16.30 -7.39 7.12
CA GLN A 210 -17.68 -7.06 6.77
C GLN A 210 -18.39 -6.23 7.84
N ALA A 211 -19.59 -5.75 7.49
CA ALA A 211 -20.41 -4.96 8.39
C ALA A 211 -20.70 -5.73 9.70
N PRO A 212 -20.89 -5.04 10.83
CA PRO A 212 -20.80 -3.58 11.02
C PRO A 212 -19.38 -3.05 11.23
N GLY A 213 -18.36 -3.87 10.97
CA GLY A 213 -16.97 -3.58 11.29
C GLY A 213 -16.43 -4.53 12.36
N ASN A 214 -15.25 -4.21 12.87
CA ASN A 214 -14.50 -5.08 13.76
C ASN A 214 -15.12 -5.15 15.15
N LEU A 215 -15.01 -6.33 15.76
CA LEU A 215 -15.42 -6.60 17.13
C LEU A 215 -14.32 -6.21 18.12
N ILE A 216 -13.05 -6.44 17.80
CA ILE A 216 -11.93 -6.30 18.74
C ILE A 216 -11.12 -5.01 18.51
N LEU A 217 -10.66 -4.80 17.27
CA LEU A 217 -9.72 -3.73 16.91
C LEU A 217 -10.08 -3.07 15.57
N ASP A 218 -10.24 -1.75 15.59
CA ASP A 218 -10.43 -0.84 14.47
C ASP A 218 -9.80 0.52 14.81
N SER A 219 -8.50 0.63 14.57
CA SER A 219 -7.73 1.81 14.96
C SER A 219 -6.49 1.99 14.06
N ALA A 220 -5.44 2.63 14.57
CA ALA A 220 -4.14 2.72 13.94
C ALA A 220 -3.03 2.39 14.94
N PHE A 221 -1.95 1.80 14.45
CA PHE A 221 -0.75 1.52 15.25
C PHE A 221 0.51 1.94 14.49
N THR A 222 1.58 2.20 15.21
CA THR A 222 2.90 2.45 14.62
C THR A 222 3.80 1.25 14.87
N GLY A 223 4.25 0.58 13.82
CA GLY A 223 5.07 -0.61 13.95
C GLY A 223 5.30 -1.35 12.64
N ALA A 224 5.41 -2.66 12.74
CA ALA A 224 5.61 -3.57 11.63
C ALA A 224 4.44 -4.55 11.51
N GLN A 225 4.07 -4.87 10.26
CA GLN A 225 3.15 -5.94 9.91
C GLN A 225 3.83 -6.85 8.89
N LEU A 226 3.72 -8.15 9.10
CA LEU A 226 4.08 -9.19 8.13
C LEU A 226 2.80 -9.96 7.77
N SER A 227 2.59 -10.23 6.49
CA SER A 227 1.45 -10.99 6.00
C SER A 227 1.90 -12.04 5.00
N PHE A 228 1.35 -13.25 5.09
CA PHE A 228 1.75 -14.42 4.31
C PHE A 228 0.53 -15.16 3.77
N GLY A 229 0.71 -15.82 2.63
CA GLY A 229 -0.26 -16.75 2.06
C GLY A 229 -1.41 -16.08 1.29
N ASP A 230 -2.12 -16.90 0.52
CA ASP A 230 -3.21 -16.45 -0.36
C ASP A 230 -4.57 -16.88 0.21
N GLU A 231 -4.90 -18.17 0.18
CA GLU A 231 -6.14 -18.71 0.78
C GLU A 231 -6.10 -18.73 2.32
N PHE A 232 -4.94 -19.13 2.87
CA PHE A 232 -4.64 -19.07 4.29
C PHE A 232 -3.73 -17.87 4.54
N LYS A 233 -4.34 -16.79 5.02
CA LYS A 233 -3.64 -15.54 5.32
C LYS A 233 -3.19 -15.54 6.77
N ALA A 234 -1.89 -15.58 6.99
CA ALA A 234 -1.30 -15.33 8.30
C ALA A 234 -0.83 -13.88 8.40
N LYS A 235 -1.12 -13.22 9.52
CA LYS A 235 -0.70 -11.84 9.78
C LYS A 235 -0.08 -11.73 11.17
N LEU A 236 1.13 -11.19 11.22
CA LEU A 236 1.86 -10.90 12.45
C LEU A 236 2.06 -9.39 12.55
N GLU A 237 1.78 -8.82 13.72
CA GLU A 237 1.93 -7.38 13.95
C GLU A 237 2.68 -7.15 15.26
N ALA A 238 3.55 -6.14 15.27
CA ALA A 238 4.20 -5.67 16.48
C ALA A 238 4.42 -4.16 16.39
N GLY A 239 4.14 -3.44 17.47
CA GLY A 239 4.28 -1.99 17.46
C GLY A 239 3.77 -1.31 18.72
N ARG A 240 3.39 -0.05 18.57
CA ARG A 240 2.90 0.81 19.64
C ARG A 240 1.54 1.40 19.31
N LEU A 241 0.72 1.52 20.35
CA LEU A 241 -0.62 2.10 20.35
C LEU A 241 -0.68 3.26 21.33
N SER A 242 -1.18 4.41 20.87
CA SER A 242 -1.43 5.58 21.72
C SER A 242 -2.91 5.84 21.94
N ASP A 243 -3.77 5.45 21.00
CA ASP A 243 -5.21 5.70 21.10
C ASP A 243 -5.78 4.90 22.29
N ASP A 244 -6.57 5.58 23.13
CA ASP A 244 -7.16 5.10 24.39
C ASP A 244 -6.17 4.65 25.50
N PHE A 245 -4.88 4.93 25.36
CA PHE A 245 -3.89 4.74 26.43
C PHE A 245 -3.24 6.07 26.82
N ALA A 246 -3.14 6.35 28.12
CA ALA A 246 -2.41 7.51 28.62
C ALA A 246 -0.90 7.32 28.42
N ASP A 247 -0.41 6.10 28.69
CA ASP A 247 0.94 5.65 28.38
C ASP A 247 0.95 4.77 27.12
N THR A 248 1.78 5.12 26.13
CA THR A 248 1.85 4.39 24.85
C THR A 248 2.07 2.89 25.04
N ALA A 249 1.05 2.09 24.71
CA ALA A 249 1.03 0.66 24.89
C ALA A 249 1.87 -0.08 23.85
N ASN A 250 2.53 -1.16 24.27
CA ASN A 250 3.11 -2.15 23.36
C ASN A 250 2.02 -3.08 22.85
N TYR A 251 2.02 -3.34 21.56
CA TYR A 251 1.06 -4.20 20.88
C TYR A 251 1.78 -5.33 20.15
N GLN A 252 1.25 -6.55 20.27
CA GLN A 252 1.62 -7.68 19.42
C GLN A 252 0.38 -8.48 19.04
N SER A 253 0.32 -8.98 17.80
CA SER A 253 -0.70 -9.94 17.40
C SER A 253 -0.21 -11.02 16.47
N ALA A 254 -0.94 -12.13 16.50
CA ALA A 254 -0.86 -13.20 15.52
C ALA A 254 -2.30 -13.55 15.09
N GLN A 255 -2.53 -13.53 13.79
CA GLN A 255 -3.84 -13.74 13.20
C GLN A 255 -3.71 -14.74 12.06
N VAL A 256 -4.66 -15.67 11.96
CA VAL A 256 -4.76 -16.61 10.83
C VAL A 256 -6.19 -16.55 10.34
N ARG A 257 -6.33 -16.42 9.03
CA ARG A 257 -7.63 -16.42 8.36
C ARG A 257 -7.60 -17.34 7.16
N TYR A 258 -8.70 -18.06 6.99
CA TYR A 258 -9.03 -18.79 5.78
C TYR A 258 -10.17 -18.06 5.07
N ASP A 259 -10.02 -17.85 3.77
CA ASP A 259 -11.05 -17.25 2.93
C ASP A 259 -11.04 -17.92 1.56
N LYS A 260 -12.00 -18.82 1.33
CA LYS A 260 -12.14 -19.50 0.04
C LYS A 260 -13.59 -19.85 -0.25
N ASN A 261 -14.01 -19.56 -1.49
CA ASN A 261 -15.34 -19.87 -2.01
C ASN A 261 -16.45 -19.30 -1.11
N LYS A 262 -17.11 -20.19 -0.36
CA LYS A 262 -18.24 -19.90 0.49
C LYS A 262 -17.88 -19.77 1.96
N PHE A 263 -16.68 -20.19 2.37
CA PHE A 263 -16.35 -20.31 3.79
C PHE A 263 -15.23 -19.35 4.16
N MET A 264 -15.44 -18.68 5.29
CA MET A 264 -14.47 -17.81 5.93
C MET A 264 -14.34 -18.23 7.38
N SER A 265 -13.11 -18.21 7.89
CA SER A 265 -12.86 -18.47 9.30
C SER A 265 -11.59 -17.77 9.74
N GLY A 266 -11.57 -17.26 10.96
CA GLY A 266 -10.41 -16.59 11.51
C GLY A 266 -10.19 -16.87 12.99
N VAL A 267 -8.93 -16.76 13.38
CA VAL A 267 -8.47 -16.76 14.77
C VAL A 267 -7.48 -15.62 14.92
N GLY A 268 -7.63 -14.85 16.00
CA GLY A 268 -6.72 -13.76 16.33
C GLY A 268 -6.31 -13.82 17.81
N PHE A 269 -5.03 -13.59 18.07
CA PHE A 269 -4.50 -13.38 19.42
C PHE A 269 -3.85 -12.00 19.49
N TYR A 270 -4.25 -11.21 20.48
CA TYR A 270 -3.85 -9.82 20.65
C TYR A 270 -3.31 -9.62 22.06
N ARG A 271 -2.14 -9.00 22.16
CA ARG A 271 -1.47 -8.69 23.42
C ARG A 271 -1.22 -7.19 23.51
N PHE A 272 -1.56 -6.64 24.65
CA PHE A 272 -1.33 -5.24 25.01
C PHE A 272 -0.44 -5.17 26.25
N GLY A 273 0.46 -4.19 26.28
CA GLY A 273 1.38 -3.95 27.38
C GLY A 273 1.47 -2.47 27.74
N SER A 274 0.94 -2.04 28.89
CA SER A 274 1.01 -0.64 29.37
C SER A 274 0.85 -0.56 30.89
N ASN A 275 1.41 0.47 31.51
CA ASN A 275 1.24 0.78 32.93
C ASN A 275 -0.23 1.02 33.30
N ASP A 276 -1.00 1.60 32.38
CA ASP A 276 -2.44 1.88 32.56
C ASP A 276 -3.25 0.59 32.81
N LEU A 277 -2.74 -0.57 32.37
CA LEU A 277 -3.42 -1.86 32.53
C LEU A 277 -3.28 -2.44 33.94
N VAL A 278 -2.40 -1.89 34.79
CA VAL A 278 -2.20 -2.41 36.17
C VAL A 278 -3.50 -2.31 36.99
N ALA A 279 -4.21 -1.19 36.88
CA ALA A 279 -5.49 -1.00 37.57
C ALA A 279 -6.66 -1.75 36.90
N ALA A 280 -6.53 -2.11 35.62
CA ALA A 280 -7.58 -2.77 34.84
C ALA A 280 -7.47 -4.31 34.82
N THR A 281 -6.42 -4.90 35.41
CA THR A 281 -6.17 -6.35 35.38
C THR A 281 -6.27 -7.03 36.74
N THR A 282 -6.86 -8.23 36.79
CA THR A 282 -7.08 -8.99 38.03
C THR A 282 -5.79 -9.42 38.73
N ASN A 283 -4.67 -9.44 38.00
CA ASN A 283 -3.36 -9.82 38.51
C ASN A 283 -2.43 -8.62 38.73
N LYS A 284 -2.93 -7.38 38.56
CA LYS A 284 -2.17 -6.13 38.65
C LYS A 284 -0.91 -6.12 37.78
N LYS A 285 -0.97 -6.76 36.61
CA LYS A 285 0.13 -6.75 35.64
C LYS A 285 -0.18 -5.80 34.51
N GLU A 286 0.86 -5.24 33.95
CA GLU A 286 0.81 -4.32 32.79
C GLU A 286 0.39 -5.00 31.48
N ARG A 287 -0.22 -6.20 31.51
CA ARG A 287 -0.47 -7.01 30.30
C ARG A 287 -1.89 -7.54 30.24
N ALA A 288 -2.57 -7.24 29.13
CA ALA A 288 -3.86 -7.80 28.78
C ALA A 288 -3.73 -8.66 27.52
N HIS A 289 -4.53 -9.72 27.47
CA HIS A 289 -4.57 -10.64 26.33
C HIS A 289 -6.01 -10.84 25.88
N ILE A 290 -6.23 -10.77 24.59
CA ILE A 290 -7.52 -11.01 23.96
C ILE A 290 -7.33 -12.05 22.89
N TRP A 291 -8.28 -12.97 22.79
CA TRP A 291 -8.36 -13.86 21.65
C TRP A 291 -9.75 -13.73 21.02
N GLY A 292 -9.78 -13.89 19.70
CA GLY A 292 -10.96 -13.83 18.87
C GLY A 292 -11.05 -15.05 17.96
N VAL A 293 -12.28 -15.47 17.68
CA VAL A 293 -12.60 -16.45 16.65
C VAL A 293 -13.77 -15.93 15.82
N ASP A 294 -13.74 -16.23 14.54
CA ASP A 294 -14.80 -15.84 13.62
C ASP A 294 -15.07 -16.92 12.57
N LEU A 295 -16.32 -16.98 12.12
CA LEU A 295 -16.81 -17.88 11.10
C LEU A 295 -17.77 -17.13 10.18
N GLY A 296 -17.70 -17.43 8.89
CA GLY A 296 -18.52 -16.84 7.86
C GLY A 296 -18.91 -17.86 6.80
N TYR A 297 -20.17 -17.79 6.36
CA TYR A 297 -20.67 -18.60 5.25
C TYR A 297 -21.46 -17.76 4.25
N ARG A 298 -21.05 -17.85 2.99
CA ARG A 298 -21.70 -17.22 1.84
C ARG A 298 -22.59 -18.26 1.14
N PHE A 299 -23.90 -18.14 1.32
CA PHE A 299 -24.86 -19.07 0.73
C PHE A 299 -24.88 -18.94 -0.80
N ASP A 300 -24.84 -17.69 -1.27
CA ASP A 300 -24.84 -17.28 -2.67
C ASP A 300 -24.14 -15.93 -2.82
N LYS A 301 -24.12 -15.34 -4.02
CA LYS A 301 -23.45 -14.06 -4.28
C LYS A 301 -23.97 -12.85 -3.47
N ASN A 302 -25.19 -12.94 -2.93
CA ASN A 302 -25.85 -11.90 -2.17
C ASN A 302 -25.93 -12.22 -0.68
N SER A 303 -26.15 -13.48 -0.30
CA SER A 303 -26.48 -13.84 1.09
C SER A 303 -25.25 -14.29 1.85
N PHE A 304 -24.92 -13.59 2.92
CA PHE A 304 -23.79 -13.90 3.78
C PHE A 304 -24.17 -13.87 5.26
N LEU A 305 -23.70 -14.85 6.02
CA LEU A 305 -23.88 -14.93 7.47
C LEU A 305 -22.52 -15.09 8.14
N SER A 306 -22.24 -14.26 9.15
CA SER A 306 -21.05 -14.38 9.99
C SER A 306 -21.36 -14.33 11.47
N GLY A 307 -20.44 -14.87 12.25
CA GLY A 307 -20.40 -14.72 13.69
C GLY A 307 -18.96 -14.56 14.15
N ALA A 308 -18.74 -13.69 15.13
CA ALA A 308 -17.46 -13.53 15.80
C ALA A 308 -17.63 -13.51 17.31
N TYR A 309 -16.63 -14.02 18.02
CA TYR A 309 -16.57 -14.05 19.47
C TYR A 309 -15.16 -13.67 19.93
N ALA A 310 -15.10 -12.83 20.96
CA ALA A 310 -13.84 -12.39 21.55
C ALA A 310 -13.88 -12.50 23.07
N HIS A 311 -12.76 -12.91 23.66
CA HIS A 311 -12.62 -13.00 25.11
C HIS A 311 -11.35 -12.33 25.61
N ALA A 312 -11.50 -11.52 26.65
CA ALA A 312 -10.39 -10.84 27.32
C ALA A 312 -10.00 -11.57 28.60
N ASN A 313 -8.78 -12.07 28.62
CA ASN A 313 -8.20 -12.74 29.78
C ASN A 313 -7.73 -11.70 30.79
N LYS A 314 -7.99 -11.96 32.08
CA LYS A 314 -7.40 -11.25 33.22
C LYS A 314 -7.76 -9.75 33.33
N LEU A 315 -8.84 -9.29 32.70
CA LEU A 315 -9.43 -7.98 33.00
C LEU A 315 -10.28 -8.05 34.28
N ASP A 316 -10.16 -7.03 35.13
CA ASP A 316 -10.92 -6.91 36.38
C ASP A 316 -12.30 -6.29 36.15
N VAL A 317 -13.13 -7.04 35.41
CA VAL A 317 -14.51 -6.69 35.09
C VAL A 317 -15.41 -7.90 35.33
N ALA A 318 -16.71 -7.66 35.54
CA ALA A 318 -17.68 -8.74 35.70
C ALA A 318 -17.61 -9.70 34.51
N SER A 319 -17.78 -11.01 34.75
CA SER A 319 -17.60 -12.08 33.76
C SER A 319 -18.35 -11.83 32.44
N LYS A 320 -19.55 -11.25 32.49
CA LYS A 320 -20.37 -10.89 31.33
C LYS A 320 -19.72 -9.86 30.39
N PHE A 321 -18.84 -9.01 30.91
CA PHE A 321 -18.11 -8.00 30.14
C PHE A 321 -16.76 -8.50 29.64
N LYS A 322 -16.27 -9.67 30.07
CA LYS A 322 -15.03 -10.25 29.50
C LYS A 322 -15.22 -10.79 28.09
N LYS A 323 -16.44 -10.78 27.57
CA LYS A 323 -16.85 -11.38 26.31
C LYS A 323 -17.48 -10.32 25.42
N SER A 324 -17.21 -10.42 24.13
CA SER A 324 -17.86 -9.66 23.09
C SER A 324 -18.22 -10.63 21.98
N TYR A 325 -19.33 -10.38 21.30
CA TYR A 325 -19.76 -11.21 20.20
C TYR A 325 -20.61 -10.41 19.23
N GLN A 326 -20.59 -10.82 17.97
CA GLN A 326 -21.49 -10.31 16.96
C GLN A 326 -21.98 -11.44 16.05
N PHE A 327 -23.22 -11.32 15.59
CA PHE A 327 -23.80 -12.17 14.55
C PHE A 327 -24.40 -11.26 13.50
N THR A 328 -23.99 -11.42 12.25
CA THR A 328 -24.40 -10.53 11.16
C THR A 328 -24.94 -11.34 10.00
N TYR A 329 -26.12 -10.96 9.51
CA TYR A 329 -26.59 -11.33 8.18
C TYR A 329 -26.47 -10.13 7.25
N GLU A 330 -25.79 -10.33 6.12
CA GLU A 330 -25.61 -9.36 5.06
C GLU A 330 -26.32 -9.81 3.80
N TYR A 331 -26.95 -8.85 3.14
CA TYR A 331 -27.57 -9.01 1.84
C TYR A 331 -26.86 -8.08 0.84
N LYS A 332 -26.31 -8.68 -0.21
CA LYS A 332 -25.45 -8.07 -1.22
C LYS A 332 -24.19 -7.48 -0.59
N GLY A 333 -24.05 -6.16 -0.66
CA GLY A 333 -22.86 -5.42 -0.31
C GLY A 333 -22.68 -4.28 -1.31
N ALA A 334 -22.27 -3.12 -0.83
CA ALA A 334 -21.94 -1.99 -1.69
C ALA A 334 -20.46 -2.07 -2.10
N ASP A 335 -20.22 -1.91 -3.38
CA ASP A 335 -18.90 -1.75 -3.97
C ASP A 335 -18.74 -0.30 -4.41
N GLN A 336 -17.73 0.39 -3.87
CA GLN A 336 -17.44 1.79 -4.20
C GLN A 336 -17.11 2.00 -5.69
N ALA A 337 -16.64 0.97 -6.38
CA ALA A 337 -16.36 1.02 -7.82
C ALA A 337 -17.62 0.80 -8.69
N ASP A 338 -18.64 0.11 -8.17
CA ASP A 338 -19.85 -0.23 -8.92
C ASP A 338 -21.00 0.74 -8.59
N LYS A 339 -21.23 1.67 -9.51
CA LYS A 339 -22.29 2.67 -9.39
C LYS A 339 -23.66 1.98 -9.41
N GLY A 340 -24.37 2.08 -8.28
CA GLY A 340 -25.70 1.47 -8.12
C GLY A 340 -25.66 0.12 -7.39
N SER A 341 -24.48 -0.37 -7.01
CA SER A 341 -24.38 -1.40 -5.99
C SER A 341 -24.98 -0.90 -4.67
N TRP A 342 -25.56 -1.82 -3.92
CA TRP A 342 -26.13 -1.54 -2.60
C TRP A 342 -26.05 -2.78 -1.72
N GLY A 343 -25.96 -2.55 -0.43
CA GLY A 343 -26.03 -3.60 0.57
C GLY A 343 -26.96 -3.24 1.71
N ALA A 344 -27.36 -4.26 2.45
CA ALA A 344 -28.00 -4.09 3.74
C ALA A 344 -27.52 -5.17 4.70
N TYR A 345 -27.54 -4.86 5.99
CA TYR A 345 -27.18 -5.82 7.02
C TYR A 345 -28.06 -5.67 8.25
N VAL A 346 -28.18 -6.77 8.98
CA VAL A 346 -28.69 -6.82 10.34
C VAL A 346 -27.67 -7.55 11.21
N ALA A 347 -27.30 -6.93 12.32
CA ALA A 347 -26.36 -7.48 13.27
C ALA A 347 -26.94 -7.47 14.68
N TYR A 348 -26.63 -8.50 15.46
CA TYR A 348 -26.75 -8.46 16.91
C TYR A 348 -25.34 -8.39 17.50
N ARG A 349 -25.02 -7.30 18.20
CA ARG A 349 -23.70 -7.06 18.80
C ARG A 349 -23.81 -6.97 20.31
N HIS A 350 -22.81 -7.49 21.01
CA HIS A 350 -22.51 -7.19 22.41
C HIS A 350 -21.04 -6.81 22.51
N LEU A 351 -20.75 -5.55 22.83
CA LEU A 351 -19.39 -5.03 22.95
C LEU A 351 -19.00 -4.97 24.43
N GLY A 352 -18.24 -5.96 24.89
CA GLY A 352 -17.66 -6.00 26.22
C GLY A 352 -16.23 -5.47 26.24
N ALA A 353 -15.53 -5.68 27.35
CA ALA A 353 -14.13 -5.33 27.56
C ALA A 353 -13.14 -6.06 26.63
N SER A 354 -13.57 -7.06 25.85
CA SER A 354 -12.75 -7.61 24.76
C SER A 354 -12.82 -6.80 23.46
N SER A 355 -13.71 -5.81 23.37
CA SER A 355 -13.80 -4.83 22.27
C SER A 355 -13.01 -3.57 22.62
N VAL A 356 -11.68 -3.69 22.76
CA VAL A 356 -10.82 -2.59 23.26
C VAL A 356 -10.86 -1.37 22.34
N LEU A 357 -10.77 -1.60 21.03
CA LEU A 357 -10.85 -0.56 20.01
C LEU A 357 -11.82 -1.00 18.91
N GLY A 358 -12.89 -1.72 19.28
CA GLY A 358 -13.87 -2.22 18.30
C GLY A 358 -14.64 -1.09 17.63
N THR A 359 -15.22 -1.36 16.46
CA THR A 359 -16.07 -0.40 15.76
C THR A 359 -17.32 -0.10 16.60
N GLN A 360 -17.58 1.20 16.81
CA GLN A 360 -18.63 1.71 17.71
C GLN A 360 -19.59 2.72 17.03
N ASP A 361 -19.68 2.67 15.70
CA ASP A 361 -20.55 3.59 14.93
C ASP A 361 -22.05 3.36 15.20
N GLY A 362 -22.44 2.13 15.56
CA GLY A 362 -23.81 1.77 15.97
C GLY A 362 -23.88 1.28 17.41
N ALA A 363 -23.56 0.00 17.64
CA ALA A 363 -23.46 -0.53 19.02
C ALA A 363 -22.26 0.06 19.76
N MET A 364 -22.47 0.51 20.99
CA MET A 364 -21.44 1.18 21.80
C MET A 364 -20.81 0.23 22.82
N PHE A 365 -19.60 0.55 23.28
CA PHE A 365 -18.95 -0.19 24.35
C PHE A 365 -19.84 -0.34 25.59
N GLY A 366 -19.87 -1.54 26.17
CA GLY A 366 -20.68 -1.89 27.33
C GLY A 366 -22.15 -2.19 27.02
N SER A 367 -22.57 -2.10 25.75
CA SER A 367 -23.96 -2.31 25.32
C SER A 367 -24.14 -3.61 24.53
N LYS A 368 -25.41 -4.05 24.44
CA LYS A 368 -25.86 -5.06 23.51
C LYS A 368 -27.08 -4.57 22.75
N GLY A 369 -27.18 -4.89 21.47
CA GLY A 369 -28.26 -4.37 20.65
C GLY A 369 -28.30 -4.92 19.24
N ILE A 370 -29.37 -4.53 18.55
CA ILE A 370 -29.53 -4.76 17.12
C ILE A 370 -29.01 -3.54 16.38
N GLU A 371 -28.19 -3.77 15.38
CA GLU A 371 -27.68 -2.77 14.46
C GLU A 371 -28.17 -3.13 13.05
N VAL A 372 -28.72 -2.15 12.34
CA VAL A 372 -29.15 -2.30 10.96
C VAL A 372 -28.53 -1.18 10.15
N GLY A 373 -28.08 -1.50 8.95
CA GLY A 373 -27.48 -0.52 8.07
C GLY A 373 -27.66 -0.88 6.61
N THR A 374 -27.47 0.12 5.77
CA THR A 374 -27.46 0.01 4.32
C THR A 374 -26.32 0.87 3.79
N ASN A 375 -25.75 0.46 2.67
CA ASN A 375 -24.59 1.08 2.05
C ASN A 375 -24.75 1.14 0.53
#